data_AF-A0AAD4Q6K1-F1
#
_entry.id   AF-A0AAD4Q6K1-F1
#
_cell.length_a   1.000
_cell.length_b   1.000
_cell.length_c   1.000
_cell.angle_alpha   90.00
_cell.angle_beta   90.00
_cell.angle_gamma   90.00
#
_symmetry.space_group_name_H-M   'P 1'
#
loop_
_entity.id
_entity.type
_entity.pdbx_description
1 polymer ?
#
loop_
_entity_poly.entity_id
_entity_poly.type
_entity_poly.pdbx_seq_one_letter_code
_entity_poly.pdbx_strand_id
1 'polypeptide(L)'
;MPQATSVLEPSLGVKHFASEVISTFASKQGVEGQVLISKCLKGWIEPSALAPETEPTSFEESVAHRILDVGTIALRGILEFSLGIILSEEDTEHVQELVYIADRIVANTNDYFSWEVERDGSGRLQNSVKVMMVTEGKSEQEAKERLKATILADEQKFQELLERFYVTFPEAPDHMKKFVKGLQLYLGGHHIWCSACDRYKIKTTAIENGANYISTDFVKDQLYSQDSMPTNLGDSALLAPVEYILSLPSKNMRSRVIDAMNLWFQLPDDQLATIKCVVDDLHNSTLMLDDIQDSSDLRRGCAATHQVFGIAQTTNSATYMVARAASTVVTYQDQYPQLINIFLDGTKALALGQSWDLDWRFTGYCPSIAEYMAMVDGKTGAMFDMIIRMMHCFSCTENLPIADLSRLTRLLGRWYQIRDDYQNIQDEHYTAQKGFCEDFDEGKLSYPVTVCCNLDPRAGAIVMGILRQRGNHGTSLPTSVKRQVLDKIRQTGALQQTWEALQNLERDTEAVLVTIESITGKPNPSFRTFVKLLSNVSRP
;
A
#
# COMPACT_ATOMS: atom_id res chain seq x y z
N MET A 1 -51.93 12.28 6.41
CA MET A 1 -51.76 11.88 5.01
C MET A 1 -50.27 11.90 4.67
N PRO A 2 -49.80 10.93 3.86
CA PRO A 2 -48.55 10.24 4.11
C PRO A 2 -47.44 10.52 3.09
N GLN A 3 -46.22 10.14 3.51
CA GLN A 3 -45.05 9.62 2.78
C GLN A 3 -45.02 9.72 1.24
N ALA A 4 -43.89 10.25 0.74
CA ALA A 4 -43.20 9.67 -0.41
C ALA A 4 -41.69 9.73 -0.17
N THR A 5 -41.18 8.64 0.36
CA THR A 5 -39.79 8.18 0.18
C THR A 5 -39.48 8.07 -1.32
N SER A 6 -38.47 8.79 -1.82
CA SER A 6 -37.74 8.34 -3.01
C SER A 6 -36.42 7.76 -2.55
N VAL A 7 -36.43 6.43 -2.40
CA VAL A 7 -35.24 5.59 -2.41
C VAL A 7 -34.52 5.88 -3.73
N LEU A 8 -33.38 6.56 -3.68
CA LEU A 8 -32.46 6.62 -4.81
C LEU A 8 -31.68 5.30 -4.80
N GLU A 9 -31.76 4.59 -5.92
CA GLU A 9 -31.19 3.25 -6.10
C GLU A 9 -29.66 3.23 -5.89
N PRO A 10 -29.08 2.11 -5.39
CA PRO A 10 -27.64 1.96 -5.16
C PRO A 10 -26.76 1.99 -6.41
N SER A 11 -27.33 1.97 -7.61
CA SER A 11 -26.62 1.84 -8.89
C SER A 11 -25.83 3.09 -9.32
N LEU A 12 -26.08 4.26 -8.70
CA LEU A 12 -25.39 5.52 -9.01
C LEU A 12 -24.10 5.79 -8.18
N GLY A 13 -23.80 4.99 -7.16
CA GLY A 13 -22.79 5.32 -6.15
C GLY A 13 -21.34 5.40 -6.63
N VAL A 14 -20.92 4.54 -7.56
CA VAL A 14 -19.50 4.44 -7.97
C VAL A 14 -19.09 5.59 -8.90
N LYS A 15 -19.95 5.96 -9.86
CA LYS A 15 -19.70 7.10 -10.77
C LYS A 15 -19.76 8.43 -10.01
N HIS A 16 -20.63 8.52 -9.00
CA HIS A 16 -20.73 9.72 -8.16
C HIS A 16 -19.52 9.90 -7.24
N PHE A 17 -19.04 8.83 -6.60
CA PHE A 17 -17.84 8.84 -5.76
C PHE A 17 -16.57 9.18 -6.56
N ALA A 18 -16.39 8.58 -7.74
CA ALA A 18 -15.28 8.92 -8.63
C ALA A 18 -15.32 10.40 -9.07
N SER A 19 -16.52 10.91 -9.37
CA SER A 19 -16.73 12.33 -9.70
C SER A 19 -16.42 13.26 -8.51
N GLU A 20 -16.77 12.88 -7.28
CA GLU A 20 -16.54 13.67 -6.07
C GLU A 20 -15.05 13.70 -5.67
N VAL A 21 -14.35 12.56 -5.80
CA VAL A 21 -12.89 12.46 -5.59
C VAL A 21 -12.14 13.29 -6.62
N ILE A 22 -12.51 13.18 -7.90
CA ILE A 22 -11.90 13.98 -8.97
C ILE A 22 -12.20 15.47 -8.79
N SER A 23 -13.42 15.84 -8.42
CA SER A 23 -13.79 17.25 -8.15
C SER A 23 -12.99 17.85 -6.99
N THR A 24 -12.81 17.09 -5.90
CA THR A 24 -12.04 17.53 -4.73
C THR A 24 -10.55 17.69 -5.04
N PHE A 25 -9.99 16.82 -5.88
CA PHE A 25 -8.58 16.88 -6.28
C PHE A 25 -8.31 17.95 -7.34
N ALA A 26 -9.15 18.01 -8.38
CA ALA A 26 -8.98 18.87 -9.53
C ALA A 26 -9.39 20.33 -9.28
N SER A 27 -10.31 20.60 -8.34
CA SER A 27 -10.68 21.98 -7.95
C SER A 27 -9.51 22.81 -7.38
N LYS A 28 -8.40 22.16 -7.01
CA LYS A 28 -7.18 22.79 -6.49
C LYS A 28 -6.10 23.03 -7.56
N GLN A 29 -6.33 22.65 -8.82
CA GLN A 29 -5.32 22.57 -9.88
C GLN A 29 -5.57 23.54 -11.06
N GLY A 30 -6.10 24.73 -10.80
CA GLY A 30 -6.22 25.78 -11.82
C GLY A 30 -7.20 25.45 -12.97
N VAL A 31 -6.87 25.85 -14.20
CA VAL A 31 -7.76 25.75 -15.37
C VAL A 31 -7.85 24.32 -15.88
N GLU A 32 -6.75 23.56 -15.81
CA GLU A 32 -6.63 22.16 -16.19
C GLU A 32 -7.58 21.28 -15.36
N GLY A 33 -7.64 21.55 -14.06
CA GLY A 33 -8.57 20.88 -13.16
C GLY A 33 -10.04 21.18 -13.45
N GLN A 34 -10.36 22.42 -13.84
CA GLN A 34 -11.73 22.79 -14.24
C GLN A 34 -12.14 22.11 -15.57
N VAL A 35 -11.22 22.01 -16.53
CA VAL A 35 -11.44 21.30 -17.80
C VAL A 35 -11.66 19.80 -17.55
N LEU A 36 -10.87 19.18 -16.66
CA LEU A 36 -11.07 17.78 -16.26
C LEU A 36 -12.47 17.57 -15.65
N ILE A 37 -12.87 18.40 -14.69
CA ILE A 37 -14.19 18.31 -14.05
C ILE A 37 -15.29 18.41 -15.11
N SER A 38 -15.21 19.41 -16.01
CA SER A 38 -16.19 19.58 -17.09
C SER A 38 -16.30 18.35 -17.98
N LYS A 39 -15.16 17.76 -18.40
CA LYS A 39 -15.14 16.55 -19.24
C LYS A 39 -15.66 15.30 -18.50
N CYS A 40 -15.38 15.15 -17.21
CA CYS A 40 -15.93 14.07 -16.39
C CYS A 40 -17.45 14.20 -16.19
N LEU A 41 -17.96 15.41 -15.94
CA LEU A 41 -19.41 15.66 -15.83
C LEU A 41 -20.13 15.31 -17.15
N LYS A 42 -19.62 15.80 -18.28
CA LYS A 42 -20.14 15.49 -19.63
C LYS A 42 -20.02 14.02 -20.01
N GLY A 43 -18.98 13.34 -19.56
CA GLY A 43 -18.69 11.96 -19.96
C GLY A 43 -19.32 10.88 -19.07
N TRP A 44 -19.62 11.18 -17.80
CA TRP A 44 -20.15 10.19 -16.86
C TRP A 44 -21.56 10.49 -16.35
N ILE A 45 -21.97 11.75 -16.31
CA ILE A 45 -23.27 12.15 -15.72
C ILE A 45 -24.30 12.42 -16.82
N GLU A 46 -23.99 13.28 -17.79
CA GLU A 46 -24.95 13.66 -18.85
C GLU A 46 -25.44 12.48 -19.72
N PRO A 47 -24.60 11.50 -20.13
CA PRO A 47 -25.02 10.40 -20.99
C PRO A 47 -25.96 9.41 -20.29
N SER A 48 -25.87 9.29 -18.96
CA SER A 48 -26.75 8.43 -18.17
C SER A 48 -28.22 8.87 -18.21
N ALA A 49 -28.50 10.13 -18.58
CA ALA A 49 -29.83 10.69 -18.75
C ALA A 49 -30.39 10.55 -20.19
N LEU A 50 -29.57 10.08 -21.15
CA LEU A 50 -29.89 10.02 -22.59
C LEU A 50 -29.88 8.59 -23.16
N ALA A 51 -30.03 7.57 -22.31
CA ALA A 51 -30.06 6.18 -22.76
C ALA A 51 -31.17 6.00 -23.83
N PRO A 52 -30.85 5.46 -25.02
CA PRO A 52 -31.82 5.32 -26.10
C PRO A 52 -33.02 4.49 -25.66
N GLU A 53 -34.23 4.95 -26.02
CA GLU A 53 -35.50 4.29 -25.69
C GLU A 53 -35.71 3.00 -26.51
N THR A 54 -35.05 2.89 -27.66
CA THR A 54 -35.17 1.78 -28.61
C THR A 54 -33.87 0.96 -28.67
N GLU A 55 -34.01 -0.34 -28.89
CA GLU A 55 -32.86 -1.23 -29.10
C GLU A 55 -32.17 -0.93 -30.45
N PRO A 56 -30.83 -1.06 -30.52
CA PRO A 56 -30.09 -0.77 -31.74
C PRO A 56 -30.47 -1.76 -32.85
N THR A 57 -30.62 -1.25 -34.08
CA THR A 57 -31.00 -2.03 -35.27
C THR A 57 -29.80 -2.57 -36.03
N SER A 58 -28.59 -2.08 -35.71
CA SER A 58 -27.34 -2.53 -36.31
C SER A 58 -26.16 -2.45 -35.33
N PHE A 59 -25.08 -3.18 -35.62
CA PHE A 59 -23.83 -3.09 -34.86
C PHE A 59 -23.26 -1.67 -34.83
N GLU A 60 -23.22 -0.97 -35.97
CA GLU A 60 -22.66 0.38 -36.04
C GLU A 60 -23.44 1.41 -35.22
N GLU A 61 -24.77 1.28 -35.19
CA GLU A 61 -25.63 2.08 -34.30
C GLU A 61 -25.32 1.78 -32.82
N SER A 62 -25.13 0.50 -32.46
CA SER A 62 -24.80 0.14 -31.09
C SER A 62 -23.45 0.69 -30.63
N VAL A 63 -22.42 0.68 -31.49
CA VAL A 63 -21.08 1.19 -31.15
C VAL A 63 -21.12 2.69 -30.84
N ALA A 64 -21.89 3.47 -31.60
CA ALA A 64 -22.06 4.90 -31.34
C ALA A 64 -22.65 5.16 -29.94
N HIS A 65 -23.62 4.35 -29.52
CA HIS A 65 -24.17 4.42 -28.17
C HIS A 65 -23.18 3.91 -27.11
N ARG A 66 -22.41 2.86 -27.41
CA ARG A 66 -21.42 2.30 -26.48
C ARG A 66 -20.30 3.26 -26.15
N ILE A 67 -19.80 4.02 -27.13
CA ILE A 67 -18.79 5.04 -26.90
C ILE A 67 -19.22 6.03 -25.80
N LEU A 68 -20.50 6.41 -25.80
CA LEU A 68 -21.05 7.31 -24.78
C LEU A 68 -21.20 6.62 -23.41
N ASP A 69 -21.66 5.37 -23.38
CA ASP A 69 -21.94 4.65 -22.12
C ASP A 69 -20.67 4.25 -21.35
N VAL A 70 -19.61 3.82 -22.06
CA VAL A 70 -18.34 3.40 -21.42
C VAL A 70 -17.52 4.57 -20.88
N GLY A 71 -17.95 5.81 -21.12
CA GLY A 71 -17.37 7.02 -20.53
C GLY A 71 -16.06 7.47 -21.16
N THR A 72 -15.83 7.20 -22.45
CA THR A 72 -14.59 7.57 -23.15
C THR A 72 -14.28 9.07 -23.09
N ILE A 73 -15.31 9.92 -23.09
CA ILE A 73 -15.19 11.38 -22.98
C ILE A 73 -14.49 11.79 -21.66
N ALA A 74 -14.85 11.13 -20.56
CA ALA A 74 -14.24 11.41 -19.26
C ALA A 74 -12.81 10.85 -19.19
N LEU A 75 -12.58 9.66 -19.75
CA LEU A 75 -11.23 9.05 -19.82
C LEU A 75 -10.26 9.92 -20.64
N ARG A 76 -10.74 10.55 -21.72
CA ARG A 76 -9.99 11.54 -22.49
C ARG A 76 -9.65 12.79 -21.67
N GLY A 77 -10.59 13.28 -20.86
CA GLY A 77 -10.33 14.37 -19.92
C GLY A 77 -9.22 14.02 -18.92
N ILE A 78 -9.24 12.79 -18.38
CA ILE A 78 -8.20 12.28 -17.48
C ILE A 78 -6.86 12.19 -18.19
N LEU A 79 -6.83 11.74 -19.45
CA LEU A 79 -5.60 11.65 -20.24
C LEU A 79 -4.97 13.04 -20.46
N GLU A 80 -5.76 14.03 -20.89
CA GLU A 80 -5.28 15.41 -21.07
C GLU A 80 -4.73 15.99 -19.76
N PHE A 81 -5.45 15.80 -18.65
CA PHE A 81 -5.00 16.25 -17.34
C PHE A 81 -3.70 15.56 -16.90
N SER A 82 -3.60 14.25 -17.09
CA SER A 82 -2.42 13.46 -16.71
C SER A 82 -1.17 13.85 -17.50
N LEU A 83 -1.36 14.35 -18.72
CA LEU A 83 -0.29 14.85 -19.59
C LEU A 83 0.01 16.34 -19.37
N GLY A 84 -0.77 17.04 -18.55
CA GLY A 84 -0.65 18.48 -18.31
C GLY A 84 -0.94 19.31 -19.57
N ILE A 85 -1.92 18.91 -20.37
CA ILE A 85 -2.30 19.57 -21.62
C ILE A 85 -3.80 19.90 -21.65
N ILE A 86 -4.18 20.85 -22.51
CA ILE A 86 -5.56 21.15 -22.85
C ILE A 86 -5.63 21.24 -24.36
N LEU A 87 -6.51 20.44 -25.00
CA LEU A 87 -6.79 20.60 -26.42
C LEU A 87 -7.85 21.69 -26.64
N SER A 88 -7.60 22.59 -27.58
CA SER A 88 -8.61 23.53 -28.09
C SER A 88 -9.65 22.83 -28.96
N GLU A 89 -10.72 23.54 -29.35
CA GLU A 89 -11.72 23.01 -30.29
C GLU A 89 -11.08 22.71 -31.66
N GLU A 90 -10.22 23.59 -32.16
CA GLU A 90 -9.47 23.40 -33.40
C GLU A 90 -8.51 22.19 -33.30
N ASP A 91 -7.77 22.05 -32.19
CA ASP A 91 -6.93 20.87 -31.98
C ASP A 91 -7.76 19.58 -31.99
N THR A 92 -8.97 19.62 -31.42
CA THR A 92 -9.88 18.48 -31.32
C THR A 92 -10.38 18.05 -32.70
N GLU A 93 -10.69 18.99 -33.59
CA GLU A 93 -11.09 18.70 -34.97
C GLU A 93 -9.98 17.95 -35.72
N HIS A 94 -8.72 18.35 -35.54
CA HIS A 94 -7.58 17.70 -36.18
C HIS A 94 -7.32 16.25 -35.73
N VAL A 95 -7.73 15.87 -34.52
CA VAL A 95 -7.57 14.51 -34.00
C VAL A 95 -8.89 13.75 -33.90
N GLN A 96 -10.00 14.31 -34.38
CA GLN A 96 -11.34 13.75 -34.18
C GLN A 96 -11.48 12.32 -34.72
N GLU A 97 -10.95 12.05 -35.92
CA GLU A 97 -11.03 10.71 -36.52
C GLU A 97 -10.19 9.69 -35.73
N LEU A 98 -9.00 10.07 -35.28
CA LEU A 98 -8.13 9.27 -34.41
C LEU A 98 -8.83 8.93 -33.09
N VAL A 99 -9.43 9.95 -32.47
CA VAL A 99 -10.15 9.82 -31.21
C VAL A 99 -11.38 8.93 -31.37
N TYR A 100 -12.14 9.08 -32.45
CA TYR A 100 -13.31 8.24 -32.70
C TYR A 100 -12.95 6.77 -32.85
N ILE A 101 -11.90 6.44 -33.61
CA ILE A 101 -11.44 5.05 -33.74
C ILE A 101 -10.92 4.52 -32.40
N ALA A 102 -10.17 5.32 -31.64
CA ALA A 102 -9.72 4.93 -30.29
C ALA A 102 -10.91 4.63 -29.36
N ASP A 103 -11.95 5.47 -29.38
CA ASP A 103 -13.14 5.29 -28.57
C ASP A 103 -13.89 3.99 -28.95
N ARG A 104 -13.95 3.64 -30.25
CA ARG A 104 -14.49 2.33 -30.71
C ARG A 104 -13.69 1.16 -30.15
N ILE A 105 -12.36 1.22 -30.23
CA ILE A 105 -11.48 0.16 -29.71
C ILE A 105 -11.73 -0.03 -28.22
N VAL A 106 -11.80 1.05 -27.44
CA VAL A 106 -12.05 1.02 -26.00
C VAL A 106 -13.39 0.36 -25.68
N ALA A 107 -14.47 0.80 -26.34
CA ALA A 107 -15.81 0.31 -26.11
C ALA A 107 -15.93 -1.18 -26.48
N ASN A 108 -15.47 -1.56 -27.67
CA ASN A 108 -15.59 -2.94 -28.15
C ASN A 108 -14.66 -3.90 -27.41
N THR A 109 -13.48 -3.45 -26.99
CA THR A 109 -12.59 -4.24 -26.12
C THR A 109 -13.23 -4.47 -24.76
N ASN A 110 -13.92 -3.46 -24.21
CA ASN A 110 -14.69 -3.62 -22.99
C ASN A 110 -15.72 -4.74 -23.13
N ASP A 111 -16.55 -4.65 -24.18
CA ASP A 111 -17.64 -5.59 -24.46
C ASP A 111 -17.13 -7.00 -24.73
N TYR A 112 -16.00 -7.13 -25.44
CA TYR A 112 -15.40 -8.42 -25.75
C TYR A 112 -14.99 -9.17 -24.48
N PHE A 113 -14.33 -8.49 -23.54
CA PHE A 113 -13.88 -9.11 -22.28
C PHE A 113 -15.02 -9.22 -21.26
N SER A 114 -15.95 -8.26 -21.20
CA SER A 114 -17.05 -8.27 -20.23
C SER A 114 -18.15 -9.29 -20.54
N TRP A 115 -18.22 -9.76 -21.79
CA TRP A 115 -19.28 -10.64 -22.27
C TRP A 115 -19.50 -11.86 -21.38
N GLU A 116 -18.42 -12.51 -20.93
CA GLU A 116 -18.47 -13.72 -20.10
C GLU A 116 -19.23 -13.50 -18.78
N VAL A 117 -19.16 -12.30 -18.22
CA VAL A 117 -19.86 -11.94 -16.99
C VAL A 117 -21.27 -11.40 -17.28
N GLU A 118 -21.45 -10.75 -18.43
CA GLU A 118 -22.69 -10.03 -18.77
C GLU A 118 -23.72 -10.89 -19.53
N ARG A 119 -23.32 -12.03 -20.10
CA ARG A 119 -24.17 -12.86 -20.98
C ARG A 119 -25.46 -13.36 -20.33
N ASP A 120 -25.43 -13.63 -19.01
CA ASP A 120 -26.55 -14.16 -18.24
C ASP A 120 -27.40 -13.06 -17.57
N GLY A 121 -27.05 -11.78 -17.78
CA GLY A 121 -27.79 -10.64 -17.26
C GLY A 121 -29.10 -10.39 -18.01
N SER A 122 -30.21 -10.23 -17.28
CA SER A 122 -31.55 -9.92 -17.82
C SER A 122 -31.72 -8.46 -18.28
N GLY A 123 -30.63 -7.72 -18.47
CA GLY A 123 -30.62 -6.29 -18.82
C GLY A 123 -30.75 -6.00 -20.34
N ARG A 124 -30.91 -4.70 -20.66
CA ARG A 124 -31.01 -4.14 -22.04
C ARG A 124 -29.83 -4.59 -22.92
N LEU A 125 -30.05 -4.59 -24.24
CA LEU A 125 -29.07 -4.95 -25.27
C LEU A 125 -27.89 -3.93 -25.33
N GLN A 126 -26.94 -4.03 -24.40
CA GLN A 126 -25.81 -3.11 -24.33
C GLN A 126 -24.51 -3.74 -24.85
N ASN A 127 -24.21 -5.00 -24.54
CA ASN A 127 -22.96 -5.61 -24.99
C ASN A 127 -22.96 -5.89 -26.51
N SER A 128 -21.91 -5.46 -27.22
CA SER A 128 -21.72 -5.64 -28.66
C SER A 128 -21.82 -7.10 -29.14
N VAL A 129 -21.43 -8.09 -28.33
CA VAL A 129 -21.59 -9.51 -28.65
C VAL A 129 -23.07 -9.86 -28.76
N LYS A 130 -23.88 -9.44 -27.77
CA LYS A 130 -25.34 -9.65 -27.76
C LYS A 130 -26.01 -8.95 -28.94
N VAL A 131 -25.58 -7.74 -29.27
CA VAL A 131 -26.10 -6.98 -30.42
C VAL A 131 -25.86 -7.73 -31.72
N MET A 132 -24.64 -8.25 -31.95
CA MET A 132 -24.33 -9.01 -33.17
C MET A 132 -25.11 -10.32 -33.26
N MET A 133 -25.35 -10.99 -32.13
CA MET A 133 -26.20 -12.19 -32.11
C MET A 133 -27.63 -11.88 -32.56
N VAL A 134 -28.21 -10.77 -32.07
CA VAL A 134 -29.60 -10.39 -32.38
C VAL A 134 -29.75 -9.78 -33.77
N THR A 135 -28.92 -8.80 -34.12
CA THR A 135 -29.07 -8.01 -35.36
C THR A 135 -28.53 -8.72 -36.60
N GLU A 136 -27.53 -9.59 -36.44
CA GLU A 136 -26.89 -10.30 -37.55
C GLU A 136 -27.14 -11.82 -37.55
N GLY A 137 -27.91 -12.33 -36.58
CA GLY A 137 -28.27 -13.76 -36.48
C GLY A 137 -27.07 -14.70 -36.25
N LYS A 138 -25.98 -14.20 -35.66
CA LYS A 138 -24.77 -14.99 -35.39
C LYS A 138 -24.90 -15.82 -34.11
N SER A 139 -24.22 -16.97 -34.07
CA SER A 139 -23.96 -17.65 -32.79
C SER A 139 -23.06 -16.80 -31.89
N GLU A 140 -23.04 -17.11 -30.60
CA GLU A 140 -22.19 -16.42 -29.62
C GLU A 140 -20.70 -16.44 -30.02
N GLN A 141 -20.21 -17.61 -30.44
CA GLN A 141 -18.83 -17.76 -30.88
C GLN A 141 -18.52 -16.92 -32.13
N GLU A 142 -19.39 -16.97 -33.14
CA GLU A 142 -19.24 -16.18 -34.36
C GLU A 142 -19.32 -14.67 -34.09
N ALA A 143 -20.18 -14.25 -33.14
CA ALA A 143 -20.29 -12.86 -32.71
C ALA A 143 -19.02 -12.39 -31.98
N LYS A 144 -18.45 -13.20 -31.07
CA LYS A 144 -17.17 -12.89 -30.40
C LYS A 144 -16.01 -12.83 -31.38
N GLU A 145 -15.91 -13.78 -32.31
CA GLU A 145 -14.86 -13.79 -33.34
C GLU A 145 -14.97 -12.58 -34.26
N ARG A 146 -16.19 -12.22 -34.67
CA ARG A 146 -16.45 -11.02 -35.45
C ARG A 146 -16.08 -9.75 -34.69
N LEU A 147 -16.46 -9.63 -33.41
CA LEU A 147 -16.12 -8.46 -32.59
C LEU A 147 -14.60 -8.32 -32.44
N LYS A 148 -13.89 -9.42 -32.20
CA LYS A 148 -12.42 -9.45 -32.18
C LYS A 148 -11.82 -8.98 -33.51
N ALA A 149 -12.34 -9.46 -34.63
CA ALA A 149 -11.87 -9.04 -35.96
C ALA A 149 -12.11 -7.55 -36.20
N THR A 150 -13.24 -7.00 -35.75
CA THR A 150 -13.52 -5.56 -35.80
C THR A 150 -12.52 -4.76 -34.96
N ILE A 151 -12.23 -5.18 -33.73
CA ILE A 151 -11.24 -4.51 -32.86
C ILE A 151 -9.86 -4.47 -33.53
N LEU A 152 -9.41 -5.60 -34.09
CA LEU A 152 -8.12 -5.67 -34.78
C LEU A 152 -8.08 -4.78 -36.04
N ALA A 153 -9.19 -4.69 -36.78
CA ALA A 153 -9.29 -3.81 -37.94
C ALA A 153 -9.26 -2.32 -37.53
N ASP A 154 -9.96 -1.96 -36.44
CA ASP A 154 -9.94 -0.60 -35.90
C ASP A 154 -8.55 -0.25 -35.33
N GLU A 155 -7.83 -1.18 -34.70
CA GLU A 155 -6.44 -1.00 -34.28
C GLU A 155 -5.50 -0.75 -35.46
N GLN A 156 -5.63 -1.50 -36.55
CA GLN A 156 -4.86 -1.27 -37.76
C GLN A 156 -5.16 0.12 -38.34
N LYS A 157 -6.45 0.47 -38.46
CA LYS A 157 -6.88 1.78 -38.93
C LYS A 157 -6.36 2.91 -38.03
N PHE A 158 -6.30 2.70 -36.71
CA PHE A 158 -5.71 3.66 -35.78
C PHE A 158 -4.22 3.91 -36.08
N GLN A 159 -3.44 2.87 -36.36
CA GLN A 159 -2.03 3.05 -36.75
C GLN A 159 -1.89 3.81 -38.08
N GLU A 160 -2.73 3.51 -39.07
CA GLU A 160 -2.74 4.23 -40.35
C GLU A 160 -3.08 5.72 -40.18
N LEU A 161 -4.07 6.03 -39.33
CA LEU A 161 -4.43 7.41 -39.00
C LEU A 161 -3.34 8.12 -38.20
N LEU A 162 -2.63 7.38 -37.32
CA LEU A 162 -1.52 7.91 -36.53
C LEU A 162 -0.37 8.34 -37.44
N GLU A 163 0.00 7.49 -38.39
CA GLU A 163 1.01 7.81 -39.41
C GLU A 163 0.55 8.99 -40.28
N ARG A 164 -0.71 8.99 -40.73
CA ARG A 164 -1.28 10.08 -41.52
C ARG A 164 -1.25 11.42 -40.79
N PHE A 165 -1.53 11.43 -39.49
CA PHE A 165 -1.48 12.65 -38.67
C PHE A 165 -0.10 13.31 -38.74
N TYR A 166 0.98 12.55 -38.55
CA TYR A 166 2.34 13.10 -38.63
C TYR A 166 2.74 13.53 -40.05
N VAL A 167 2.18 12.92 -41.09
CA VAL A 167 2.44 13.29 -42.49
C VAL A 167 1.67 14.55 -42.90
N THR A 168 0.40 14.64 -42.53
CA THR A 168 -0.50 15.73 -42.95
C THR A 168 -0.34 16.95 -42.06
N PHE A 169 0.13 16.77 -40.82
CA PHE A 169 0.38 17.83 -39.87
C PHE A 169 1.80 17.73 -39.25
N PRO A 170 2.87 17.89 -40.05
CA PRO A 170 4.25 17.69 -39.59
C PRO A 170 4.66 18.69 -38.49
N GLU A 171 4.18 19.93 -38.61
CA GLU A 171 4.39 21.00 -37.64
C GLU A 171 3.36 20.99 -36.50
N ALA A 172 2.71 19.83 -36.23
CA ALA A 172 1.76 19.72 -35.14
C ALA A 172 2.37 20.22 -33.82
N PRO A 173 1.66 21.06 -33.06
CA PRO A 173 2.09 21.52 -31.74
C PRO A 173 2.45 20.37 -30.79
N ASP A 174 3.38 20.61 -29.87
CA ASP A 174 3.89 19.59 -28.95
C ASP A 174 2.80 18.96 -28.07
N HIS A 175 1.78 19.74 -27.66
CA HIS A 175 0.68 19.23 -26.85
C HIS A 175 -0.18 18.23 -27.62
N MET A 176 -0.41 18.45 -28.92
CA MET A 176 -1.14 17.50 -29.77
C MET A 176 -0.32 16.23 -30.03
N LYS A 177 0.99 16.37 -30.29
CA LYS A 177 1.90 15.22 -30.44
C LYS A 177 1.92 14.36 -29.16
N LYS A 178 1.95 14.99 -27.98
CA LYS A 178 1.83 14.33 -26.68
C LYS A 178 0.49 13.63 -26.51
N PHE A 179 -0.62 14.29 -26.86
CA PHE A 179 -1.96 13.72 -26.77
C PHE A 179 -2.08 12.43 -27.60
N VAL A 180 -1.69 12.51 -28.88
CA VAL A 180 -1.79 11.38 -29.82
C VAL A 180 -0.91 10.20 -29.35
N LYS A 181 0.30 10.48 -28.83
CA LYS A 181 1.15 9.44 -28.24
C LYS A 181 0.54 8.84 -26.96
N GLY A 182 -0.06 9.68 -26.12
CA GLY A 182 -0.78 9.26 -24.92
C GLY A 182 -1.97 8.36 -25.26
N LEU A 183 -2.70 8.67 -26.34
CA LEU A 183 -3.83 7.87 -26.82
C LEU A 183 -3.38 6.45 -27.22
N GLN A 184 -2.23 6.32 -27.90
CA GLN A 184 -1.65 5.01 -28.24
C GLN A 184 -1.30 4.19 -26.99
N LEU A 185 -0.68 4.82 -25.97
CA LEU A 185 -0.35 4.17 -24.70
C LEU A 185 -1.61 3.78 -23.91
N TYR A 186 -2.61 4.65 -23.92
CA TYR A 186 -3.89 4.41 -23.29
C TYR A 186 -4.61 3.20 -23.88
N LEU A 187 -4.66 3.07 -25.22
CA LEU A 187 -5.23 1.89 -25.86
C LEU A 187 -4.53 0.60 -25.43
N GLY A 188 -3.19 0.57 -25.48
CA GLY A 188 -2.41 -0.59 -25.03
C GLY A 188 -2.66 -0.94 -23.55
N GLY A 189 -2.69 0.07 -22.68
CA GLY A 189 -3.02 -0.10 -21.27
C GLY A 189 -4.45 -0.61 -21.05
N HIS A 190 -5.42 -0.12 -21.83
CA HIS A 190 -6.81 -0.55 -21.77
C HIS A 190 -6.99 -2.02 -22.16
N HIS A 191 -6.29 -2.51 -23.20
CA HIS A 191 -6.29 -3.93 -23.52
C HIS A 191 -5.72 -4.80 -22.39
N ILE A 192 -4.61 -4.38 -21.78
CA ILE A 192 -4.01 -5.08 -20.65
C ILE A 192 -4.99 -5.08 -19.47
N TRP A 193 -5.62 -3.94 -19.18
CA TRP A 193 -6.58 -3.83 -18.10
C TRP A 193 -7.81 -4.71 -18.35
N CYS A 194 -8.46 -4.62 -19.53
CA CYS A 194 -9.61 -5.45 -19.86
C CYS A 194 -9.29 -6.95 -19.84
N SER A 195 -8.09 -7.35 -20.28
CA SER A 195 -7.69 -8.77 -20.26
C SER A 195 -7.31 -9.30 -18.88
N ALA A 196 -6.82 -8.46 -17.96
CA ALA A 196 -6.33 -8.87 -16.66
C ALA A 196 -7.28 -8.54 -15.48
N CYS A 197 -8.24 -7.63 -15.67
CA CYS A 197 -9.09 -7.13 -14.60
C CYS A 197 -10.04 -8.21 -14.08
N ASP A 198 -10.11 -8.34 -12.74
CA ASP A 198 -10.98 -9.30 -12.05
C ASP A 198 -12.47 -9.06 -12.32
N ARG A 199 -12.85 -7.86 -12.78
CA ARG A 199 -14.23 -7.48 -13.15
C ARG A 199 -14.86 -8.41 -14.20
N TYR A 200 -14.05 -9.04 -15.06
CA TYR A 200 -14.52 -9.83 -16.20
C TYR A 200 -14.36 -11.35 -16.03
N LYS A 201 -14.21 -11.83 -14.77
CA LYS A 201 -14.06 -13.26 -14.45
C LYS A 201 -15.37 -13.88 -13.90
N ILE A 202 -15.82 -15.02 -14.44
CA ILE A 202 -17.00 -15.79 -13.99
C ILE A 202 -16.68 -16.60 -12.71
N LYS A 203 -17.63 -16.71 -11.74
CA LYS A 203 -17.46 -17.43 -10.46
C LYS A 203 -18.24 -18.76 -10.44
N THR A 204 -17.61 -19.90 -10.09
CA THR A 204 -18.28 -21.22 -9.97
C THR A 204 -17.93 -21.93 -8.65
N THR A 205 -18.87 -22.67 -8.04
CA THR A 205 -18.76 -23.29 -6.69
C THR A 205 -18.80 -24.83 -6.73
N ALA A 206 -17.93 -25.54 -6.00
CA ALA A 206 -18.07 -26.96 -5.63
C ALA A 206 -17.17 -27.40 -4.44
N ILE A 207 -17.52 -28.53 -3.80
CA ILE A 207 -17.33 -28.97 -2.40
C ILE A 207 -16.44 -30.25 -2.26
N GLU A 208 -15.82 -30.47 -1.07
CA GLU A 208 -15.28 -31.72 -0.44
C GLU A 208 -13.96 -32.36 -0.98
N ASN A 209 -13.08 -33.13 -0.27
CA ASN A 209 -13.01 -33.81 1.05
C ASN A 209 -11.52 -34.14 1.43
N GLY A 210 -11.20 -34.37 2.71
CA GLY A 210 -9.83 -34.25 3.28
C GLY A 210 -8.94 -35.48 3.58
N ALA A 211 -7.81 -35.23 4.28
CA ALA A 211 -7.00 -36.16 5.10
C ALA A 211 -5.92 -35.38 5.92
N ASN A 212 -5.67 -35.79 7.18
CA ASN A 212 -4.85 -35.08 8.18
C ASN A 212 -3.35 -35.44 8.18
N TYR A 213 -2.48 -34.43 8.25
CA TYR A 213 -1.15 -34.44 8.89
C TYR A 213 -0.89 -33.04 9.49
N ILE A 214 -0.47 -32.96 10.76
CA ILE A 214 -0.25 -31.70 11.48
C ILE A 214 1.17 -31.18 11.16
N SER A 215 1.25 -30.38 10.10
CA SER A 215 2.30 -29.40 9.80
C SER A 215 1.76 -28.01 10.14
N THR A 216 2.60 -27.05 10.50
CA THR A 216 2.23 -25.66 10.86
C THR A 216 1.78 -24.81 9.65
N ASP A 217 0.97 -25.38 8.77
CA ASP A 217 0.33 -24.68 7.64
C ASP A 217 -0.95 -24.01 8.15
N PHE A 218 -0.83 -22.79 8.66
CA PHE A 218 -1.98 -21.93 8.94
C PHE A 218 -2.40 -21.18 7.67
N VAL A 219 -3.63 -21.43 7.24
CA VAL A 219 -4.41 -20.79 6.14
C VAL A 219 -3.77 -20.87 4.75
N LYS A 220 -4.03 -21.97 4.04
CA LYS A 220 -4.00 -21.98 2.57
C LYS A 220 -5.19 -21.17 2.05
N ASP A 221 -4.90 -20.08 1.34
CA ASP A 221 -5.84 -19.22 0.63
C ASP A 221 -6.82 -20.04 -0.23
N GLN A 222 -8.11 -20.01 0.12
CA GLN A 222 -9.23 -20.55 -0.67
C GLN A 222 -9.94 -19.44 -1.46
N LEU A 223 -9.19 -18.65 -2.24
CA LEU A 223 -9.76 -17.66 -3.18
C LEU A 223 -9.33 -17.85 -4.64
N TYR A 224 -8.72 -19.00 -4.98
CA TYR A 224 -8.49 -19.41 -6.36
C TYR A 224 -9.02 -20.83 -6.56
N SER A 225 -10.22 -20.97 -7.14
CA SER A 225 -10.55 -22.22 -7.83
C SER A 225 -9.71 -22.26 -9.10
N GLN A 226 -8.66 -23.08 -9.05
CA GLN A 226 -7.93 -23.54 -10.23
C GLN A 226 -8.95 -24.08 -11.24
N ASP A 227 -9.15 -23.37 -12.35
CA ASP A 227 -9.28 -24.03 -13.64
C ASP A 227 -9.06 -23.06 -14.81
N SER A 228 -7.92 -23.27 -15.47
CA SER A 228 -7.56 -22.89 -16.84
C SER A 228 -7.23 -21.43 -17.19
N MET A 229 -6.07 -20.97 -16.70
CA MET A 229 -5.10 -20.31 -17.59
C MET A 229 -3.85 -21.20 -17.66
N PRO A 230 -3.12 -21.26 -18.78
CA PRO A 230 -1.93 -22.08 -18.90
C PRO A 230 -0.84 -21.54 -17.98
N THR A 231 -0.77 -22.06 -16.76
CA THR A 231 0.21 -21.67 -15.73
C THR A 231 1.51 -22.41 -15.95
N ASN A 232 2.49 -21.74 -16.55
CA ASN A 232 3.89 -22.14 -16.41
C ASN A 232 4.67 -21.30 -15.39
N LEU A 233 4.02 -20.32 -14.73
CA LEU A 233 4.65 -19.47 -13.71
C LEU A 233 3.78 -19.47 -12.44
N GLY A 234 4.29 -20.08 -11.36
CA GLY A 234 3.65 -20.07 -10.03
C GLY A 234 3.96 -18.79 -9.23
N ASP A 235 3.59 -18.76 -7.96
CA ASP A 235 3.80 -17.65 -7.01
C ASP A 235 5.23 -17.58 -6.43
N SER A 236 6.09 -18.54 -6.76
CA SER A 236 7.47 -18.62 -6.28
C SER A 236 8.27 -17.31 -6.37
N ALA A 237 8.11 -16.52 -7.44
CA ALA A 237 8.81 -15.24 -7.59
C ALA A 237 8.31 -14.17 -6.62
N LEU A 238 7.06 -14.24 -6.17
CA LEU A 238 6.46 -13.37 -5.17
C LEU A 238 6.81 -13.82 -3.75
N LEU A 239 6.77 -15.13 -3.51
CA LEU A 239 6.95 -15.70 -2.19
C LEU A 239 8.42 -15.87 -1.79
N ALA A 240 9.35 -16.02 -2.73
CA ALA A 240 10.76 -16.25 -2.40
C ALA A 240 11.38 -15.16 -1.48
N PRO A 241 11.16 -13.84 -1.68
CA PRO A 241 11.63 -12.82 -0.74
C PRO A 241 10.95 -12.90 0.63
N VAL A 242 9.67 -13.30 0.66
CA VAL A 242 8.87 -13.46 1.89
C VAL A 242 9.38 -14.65 2.71
N GLU A 243 9.56 -15.80 2.06
CA GLU A 243 10.11 -17.00 2.67
C GLU A 243 11.53 -16.76 3.17
N TYR A 244 12.33 -16.00 2.41
CA TYR A 244 13.68 -15.64 2.82
C TYR A 244 13.70 -14.85 4.14
N ILE A 245 12.97 -13.73 4.24
CA ILE A 245 12.96 -12.92 5.47
C ILE A 245 12.42 -13.70 6.68
N LEU A 246 11.43 -14.58 6.45
CA LEU A 246 10.85 -15.44 7.48
C LEU A 246 11.83 -16.55 7.93
N SER A 247 12.71 -17.01 7.06
CA SER A 247 13.74 -18.01 7.39
C SER A 247 14.85 -17.47 8.30
N LEU A 248 15.02 -16.14 8.37
CA LEU A 248 16.09 -15.52 9.15
C LEU A 248 15.81 -15.61 10.66
N PRO A 249 16.83 -15.82 11.53
CA PRO A 249 16.65 -15.97 12.97
C PRO A 249 15.92 -14.78 13.64
N SER A 250 14.70 -14.99 14.14
CA SER A 250 13.89 -13.97 14.80
C SER A 250 13.83 -14.16 16.32
N LYS A 251 13.83 -13.05 17.06
CA LYS A 251 13.58 -13.05 18.52
C LYS A 251 12.08 -13.19 18.87
N ASN A 252 11.19 -13.10 17.89
CA ASN A 252 9.71 -13.21 18.01
C ASN A 252 9.13 -12.39 19.16
N MET A 253 9.64 -11.17 19.36
CA MET A 253 9.28 -10.34 20.51
C MET A 253 7.83 -9.88 20.49
N ARG A 254 7.29 -9.57 19.31
CA ARG A 254 5.89 -9.12 19.15
C ARG A 254 4.91 -10.23 19.51
N SER A 255 5.15 -11.45 19.05
CA SER A 255 4.33 -12.62 19.39
C SER A 255 4.34 -12.87 20.91
N ARG A 256 5.49 -12.72 21.58
CA ARG A 256 5.57 -12.81 23.05
C ARG A 256 4.79 -11.71 23.76
N VAL A 257 4.78 -10.49 23.23
CA VAL A 257 3.97 -9.40 23.78
C VAL A 257 2.49 -9.71 23.60
N ILE A 258 2.07 -10.19 22.43
CA ILE A 258 0.68 -10.63 22.16
C ILE A 258 0.26 -11.72 23.17
N ASP A 259 1.10 -12.74 23.37
CA ASP A 259 0.84 -13.81 24.34
C ASP A 259 0.75 -13.31 25.78
N ALA A 260 1.65 -12.41 26.17
CA ALA A 260 1.62 -11.81 27.50
C ALA A 260 0.36 -10.97 27.71
N MET A 261 -0.07 -10.19 26.71
CA MET A 261 -1.31 -9.41 26.78
C MET A 261 -2.54 -10.33 26.83
N ASN A 262 -2.50 -11.49 26.17
CA ASN A 262 -3.65 -12.39 26.13
C ASN A 262 -4.03 -12.98 27.51
N LEU A 263 -3.13 -12.92 28.50
CA LEU A 263 -3.47 -13.23 29.89
C LEU A 263 -4.59 -12.33 30.46
N TRP A 264 -4.67 -11.08 29.98
CA TRP A 264 -5.75 -10.17 30.33
C TRP A 264 -6.91 -10.26 29.34
N PHE A 265 -6.62 -10.19 28.04
CA PHE A 265 -7.66 -10.10 27.00
C PHE A 265 -8.43 -11.42 26.75
N GLN A 266 -7.81 -12.58 27.00
CA GLN A 266 -8.45 -13.91 26.93
C GLN A 266 -9.14 -14.19 25.59
N LEU A 267 -8.47 -13.91 24.47
CA LEU A 267 -8.97 -14.22 23.13
C LEU A 267 -8.94 -15.73 22.86
N PRO A 268 -9.89 -16.24 22.06
CA PRO A 268 -9.80 -17.53 21.37
C PRO A 268 -8.51 -17.68 20.55
N ASP A 269 -8.03 -18.92 20.42
CA ASP A 269 -6.76 -19.25 19.77
C ASP A 269 -6.74 -18.85 18.27
N ASP A 270 -7.85 -18.98 17.57
CA ASP A 270 -7.99 -18.61 16.15
C ASP A 270 -7.84 -17.10 15.95
N GLN A 271 -8.49 -16.29 16.77
CA GLN A 271 -8.39 -14.82 16.72
C GLN A 271 -6.99 -14.36 17.12
N LEU A 272 -6.39 -14.99 18.14
CA LEU A 272 -5.02 -14.70 18.55
C LEU A 272 -4.01 -15.03 17.43
N ALA A 273 -4.19 -16.16 16.76
CA ALA A 273 -3.38 -16.57 15.62
C ALA A 273 -3.52 -15.60 14.43
N THR A 274 -4.75 -15.12 14.15
CA THR A 274 -4.99 -14.08 13.16
C THR A 274 -4.20 -12.80 13.47
N ILE A 275 -4.25 -12.29 14.71
CA ILE A 275 -3.50 -11.08 15.08
C ILE A 275 -2.00 -11.28 14.89
N LYS A 276 -1.46 -12.44 15.34
CA LYS A 276 -0.03 -12.75 15.16
C LYS A 276 0.35 -12.77 13.69
N CYS A 277 -0.44 -13.42 12.83
CA CYS A 277 -0.19 -13.48 11.39
C CYS A 277 -0.15 -12.08 10.76
N VAL A 278 -1.17 -11.25 11.03
CA VAL A 278 -1.25 -9.86 10.52
C VAL A 278 -0.05 -9.03 10.97
N VAL A 279 0.33 -9.14 12.24
CA VAL A 279 1.46 -8.41 12.82
C VAL A 279 2.80 -8.89 12.26
N ASP A 280 2.97 -10.19 12.07
CA ASP A 280 4.19 -10.76 11.52
C ASP A 280 4.36 -10.37 10.04
N ASP A 281 3.29 -10.35 9.26
CA ASP A 281 3.32 -9.85 7.87
C ASP A 281 3.71 -8.38 7.80
N LEU A 282 3.03 -7.53 8.58
CA LEU A 282 3.36 -6.10 8.63
C LEU A 282 4.77 -5.85 9.14
N HIS A 283 5.23 -6.61 10.13
CA HIS A 283 6.56 -6.42 10.68
C HIS A 283 7.65 -6.82 9.67
N ASN A 284 7.53 -7.98 9.03
CA ASN A 284 8.54 -8.42 8.07
C ASN A 284 8.50 -7.59 6.77
N SER A 285 7.30 -7.16 6.35
CA SER A 285 7.14 -6.19 5.25
C SER A 285 7.88 -4.88 5.55
N THR A 286 7.66 -4.30 6.72
CA THR A 286 8.32 -3.04 7.09
C THR A 286 9.83 -3.21 7.24
N LEU A 287 10.33 -4.35 7.73
CA LEU A 287 11.78 -4.62 7.76
C LEU A 287 12.41 -4.67 6.36
N MET A 288 11.74 -5.32 5.39
CA MET A 288 12.22 -5.39 4.01
C MET A 288 12.30 -4.00 3.37
N LEU A 289 11.31 -3.14 3.64
CA LEU A 289 11.28 -1.77 3.13
C LEU A 289 12.29 -0.87 3.86
N ASP A 290 12.43 -0.99 5.18
CA ASP A 290 13.39 -0.26 6.01
C ASP A 290 14.83 -0.59 5.56
N ASP A 291 15.16 -1.87 5.32
CA ASP A 291 16.46 -2.28 4.78
C ASP A 291 16.78 -1.61 3.43
N ILE A 292 15.79 -1.47 2.55
CA ILE A 292 15.97 -0.77 1.26
C ILE A 292 16.18 0.73 1.49
N GLN A 293 15.34 1.35 2.32
CA GLN A 293 15.33 2.78 2.57
C GLN A 293 16.61 3.25 3.28
N ASP A 294 17.14 2.41 4.17
CA ASP A 294 18.37 2.66 4.93
C ASP A 294 19.64 2.22 4.18
N SER A 295 19.45 1.45 3.10
CA SER A 295 20.51 0.82 2.32
C SER A 295 21.38 -0.09 3.20
N SER A 296 20.72 -0.90 4.02
CA SER A 296 21.34 -1.84 4.95
C SER A 296 21.81 -3.08 4.20
N ASP A 297 23.07 -3.47 4.39
CA ASP A 297 23.63 -4.65 3.73
C ASP A 297 23.21 -5.95 4.44
N LEU A 298 22.98 -5.88 5.75
CA LEU A 298 22.77 -7.05 6.61
C LEU A 298 21.47 -6.96 7.40
N ARG A 299 20.83 -8.12 7.55
CA ARG A 299 19.69 -8.35 8.44
C ARG A 299 19.93 -9.64 9.23
N ARG A 300 19.98 -9.52 10.57
CA ARG A 300 20.17 -10.67 11.49
C ARG A 300 21.45 -11.48 11.19
N GLY A 301 22.53 -10.79 10.75
CA GLY A 301 23.79 -11.43 10.37
C GLY A 301 23.79 -12.12 9.01
N CYS A 302 22.70 -12.02 8.24
CA CYS A 302 22.59 -12.50 6.85
C CYS A 302 22.44 -11.30 5.90
N ALA A 303 22.56 -11.53 4.59
CA ALA A 303 22.30 -10.48 3.60
C ALA A 303 20.86 -9.93 3.74
N ALA A 304 20.67 -8.62 3.61
CA ALA A 304 19.34 -8.05 3.55
C ALA A 304 18.58 -8.57 2.31
N THR A 305 17.24 -8.66 2.37
CA THR A 305 16.44 -9.31 1.31
C THR A 305 16.68 -8.68 -0.07
N HIS A 306 16.84 -7.36 -0.14
CA HIS A 306 17.11 -6.66 -1.40
C HIS A 306 18.51 -6.90 -1.97
N GLN A 307 19.47 -7.36 -1.16
CA GLN A 307 20.79 -7.79 -1.63
C GLN A 307 20.72 -9.15 -2.34
N VAL A 308 19.71 -9.97 -2.02
CA VAL A 308 19.49 -11.28 -2.63
C VAL A 308 18.59 -11.20 -3.88
N PHE A 309 17.45 -10.49 -3.76
CA PHE A 309 16.40 -10.46 -4.78
C PHE A 309 16.33 -9.14 -5.56
N GLY A 310 17.15 -8.15 -5.19
CA GLY A 310 17.08 -6.81 -5.74
C GLY A 310 15.97 -5.96 -5.11
N ILE A 311 16.11 -4.64 -5.27
CA ILE A 311 15.19 -3.64 -4.71
C ILE A 311 13.77 -3.84 -5.25
N ALA A 312 13.60 -3.97 -6.57
CA ALA A 312 12.27 -4.03 -7.19
C ALA A 312 11.44 -5.23 -6.72
N GLN A 313 12.03 -6.44 -6.72
CA GLN A 313 11.32 -7.65 -6.31
C GLN A 313 11.01 -7.66 -4.80
N THR A 314 11.95 -7.15 -4.00
CA THR A 314 11.77 -7.02 -2.55
C THR A 314 10.65 -6.04 -2.22
N THR A 315 10.61 -4.85 -2.84
CA THR A 315 9.54 -3.87 -2.67
C THR A 315 8.17 -4.45 -3.06
N ASN A 316 8.08 -5.14 -4.19
CA ASN A 316 6.83 -5.77 -4.63
C ASN A 316 6.32 -6.81 -3.62
N SER A 317 7.22 -7.66 -3.12
CA SER A 317 6.88 -8.73 -2.17
C SER A 317 6.51 -8.17 -0.79
N ALA A 318 7.20 -7.13 -0.32
CA ALA A 318 6.83 -6.43 0.91
C ALA A 318 5.46 -5.76 0.79
N THR A 319 5.16 -5.13 -0.36
CA THR A 319 3.84 -4.53 -0.62
C THR A 319 2.73 -5.60 -0.62
N TYR A 320 3.00 -6.76 -1.23
CA TYR A 320 2.09 -7.89 -1.18
C TYR A 320 1.80 -8.37 0.25
N MET A 321 2.79 -8.42 1.14
CA MET A 321 2.58 -8.82 2.54
C MET A 321 1.62 -7.86 3.27
N VAL A 322 1.67 -6.55 2.99
CA VAL A 322 0.69 -5.60 3.54
C VAL A 322 -0.73 -5.90 3.02
N ALA A 323 -0.85 -6.19 1.71
CA ALA A 323 -2.13 -6.56 1.11
C ALA A 323 -2.67 -7.89 1.68
N ARG A 324 -1.81 -8.89 1.90
CA ARG A 324 -2.16 -10.18 2.52
C ARG A 324 -2.64 -10.00 3.96
N ALA A 325 -1.97 -9.16 4.74
CA ALA A 325 -2.40 -8.80 6.08
C ALA A 325 -3.77 -8.11 6.08
N ALA A 326 -4.00 -7.18 5.14
CA ALA A 326 -5.30 -6.51 4.97
C ALA A 326 -6.41 -7.52 4.60
N SER A 327 -6.16 -8.41 3.65
CA SER A 327 -7.10 -9.47 3.26
C SER A 327 -7.47 -10.36 4.45
N THR A 328 -6.47 -10.73 5.26
CA THR A 328 -6.68 -11.50 6.49
C THR A 328 -7.60 -10.78 7.47
N VAL A 329 -7.39 -9.47 7.68
CA VAL A 329 -8.28 -8.64 8.51
C VAL A 329 -9.70 -8.57 7.97
N VAL A 330 -9.87 -8.43 6.64
CA VAL A 330 -11.17 -8.32 5.98
C VAL A 330 -12.02 -9.60 6.12
N THR A 331 -11.42 -10.77 6.34
CA THR A 331 -12.18 -12.00 6.61
C THR A 331 -13.11 -11.91 7.83
N TYR A 332 -12.85 -10.97 8.75
CA TYR A 332 -13.64 -10.71 9.94
C TYR A 332 -14.61 -9.53 9.80
N GLN A 333 -14.72 -8.91 8.62
CA GLN A 333 -15.41 -7.62 8.43
C GLN A 333 -16.89 -7.64 8.87
N ASP A 334 -17.60 -8.76 8.66
CA ASP A 334 -19.02 -8.88 9.01
C ASP A 334 -19.24 -8.90 10.53
N GLN A 335 -18.31 -9.50 11.28
CA GLN A 335 -18.40 -9.64 12.74
C GLN A 335 -17.74 -8.47 13.47
N TYR A 336 -16.64 -7.95 12.91
CA TYR A 336 -15.77 -6.95 13.53
C TYR A 336 -15.43 -5.83 12.53
N PRO A 337 -16.40 -4.99 12.11
CA PRO A 337 -16.21 -3.99 11.06
C PRO A 337 -15.20 -2.88 11.43
N GLN A 338 -14.86 -2.74 12.72
CA GLN A 338 -13.83 -1.79 13.16
C GLN A 338 -12.40 -2.26 12.90
N LEU A 339 -12.20 -3.57 12.68
CA LEU A 339 -10.86 -4.16 12.59
C LEU A 339 -10.07 -3.60 11.40
N ILE A 340 -10.71 -3.40 10.25
CA ILE A 340 -10.07 -2.79 9.09
C ILE A 340 -9.67 -1.34 9.34
N ASN A 341 -10.48 -0.57 10.07
CA ASN A 341 -10.14 0.81 10.41
C ASN A 341 -8.94 0.86 11.37
N ILE A 342 -8.90 -0.03 12.36
CA ILE A 342 -7.76 -0.17 13.28
C ILE A 342 -6.48 -0.50 12.49
N PHE A 343 -6.56 -1.46 11.57
CA PHE A 343 -5.44 -1.85 10.71
C PHE A 343 -4.96 -0.69 9.82
N LEU A 344 -5.88 0.01 9.16
CA LEU A 344 -5.55 1.13 8.28
C LEU A 344 -4.97 2.32 9.06
N ASP A 345 -5.54 2.65 10.22
CA ASP A 345 -5.01 3.71 11.10
C ASP A 345 -3.60 3.38 11.57
N GLY A 346 -3.36 2.14 12.03
CA GLY A 346 -2.05 1.66 12.46
C GLY A 346 -1.03 1.72 11.33
N THR A 347 -1.40 1.26 10.14
CA THR A 347 -0.52 1.30 8.96
C THR A 347 -0.19 2.73 8.53
N LYS A 348 -1.15 3.66 8.58
CA LYS A 348 -0.91 5.09 8.32
C LYS A 348 0.03 5.70 9.35
N ALA A 349 -0.14 5.39 10.63
CA ALA A 349 0.72 5.89 11.69
C ALA A 349 2.16 5.37 11.55
N LEU A 350 2.34 4.10 11.17
CA LEU A 350 3.65 3.53 10.83
C LEU A 350 4.33 4.29 9.68
N ALA A 351 3.59 4.51 8.59
CA ALA A 351 4.10 5.26 7.44
C ALA A 351 4.46 6.71 7.80
N LEU A 352 3.64 7.37 8.63
CA LEU A 352 3.91 8.73 9.10
C LEU A 352 5.17 8.80 9.96
N GLY A 353 5.35 7.86 10.90
CA GLY A 353 6.58 7.75 11.69
C GLY A 353 7.81 7.56 10.80
N GLN A 354 7.77 6.59 9.87
CA GLN A 354 8.85 6.35 8.93
C GLN A 354 9.16 7.58 8.08
N SER A 355 8.14 8.34 7.65
CA SER A 355 8.32 9.52 6.81
C SER A 355 9.19 10.59 7.46
N TRP A 356 9.04 10.81 8.77
CA TRP A 356 9.85 11.80 9.50
C TRP A 356 11.30 11.34 9.68
N ASP A 357 11.51 10.06 9.98
CA ASP A 357 12.87 9.48 10.07
C ASP A 357 13.64 9.68 8.75
N LEU A 358 12.97 9.40 7.62
CA LEU A 358 13.53 9.59 6.29
C LEU A 358 13.71 11.07 5.92
N ASP A 359 12.74 11.93 6.24
CA ASP A 359 12.78 13.36 5.91
C ASP A 359 13.93 14.07 6.65
N TRP A 360 14.12 13.80 7.93
CA TRP A 360 15.21 14.38 8.72
C TRP A 360 16.58 14.01 8.16
N ARG A 361 16.74 12.76 7.75
CA ARG A 361 17.95 12.28 7.07
C ARG A 361 18.15 12.99 5.74
N PHE A 362 17.11 13.08 4.91
CA PHE A 362 17.17 13.68 3.58
C PHE A 362 17.45 15.18 3.61
N THR A 363 16.74 15.92 4.46
CA THR A 363 16.89 17.37 4.62
C THR A 363 18.08 17.76 5.48
N GLY A 364 18.63 16.80 6.23
CA GLY A 364 19.68 17.04 7.22
C GLY A 364 19.19 17.85 8.42
N TYR A 365 17.90 17.82 8.73
CA TYR A 365 17.32 18.42 9.92
C TYR A 365 17.56 17.53 11.15
N CYS A 366 18.09 18.10 12.23
CA CYS A 366 18.20 17.38 13.49
C CYS A 366 16.94 17.65 14.34
N PRO A 367 16.17 16.62 14.73
CA PRO A 367 14.98 16.81 15.52
C PRO A 367 15.29 17.25 16.96
N SER A 368 14.30 17.82 17.62
CA SER A 368 14.26 17.90 19.07
C SER A 368 13.95 16.53 19.69
N ILE A 369 14.21 16.38 20.98
CA ILE A 369 13.88 15.13 21.71
C ILE A 369 12.37 14.83 21.66
N ALA A 370 11.52 15.86 21.71
CA ALA A 370 10.08 15.68 21.64
C ALA A 370 9.62 15.18 20.27
N GLU A 371 10.19 15.72 19.18
CA GLU A 371 9.90 15.28 17.82
C GLU A 371 10.40 13.85 17.60
N TYR A 372 11.62 13.51 18.03
CA TYR A 372 12.13 12.14 17.97
C TYR A 372 11.15 11.17 18.67
N MET A 373 10.69 11.49 19.88
CA MET A 373 9.73 10.62 20.59
C MET A 373 8.40 10.47 19.83
N ALA A 374 7.90 11.53 19.20
CA ALA A 374 6.68 11.45 18.39
C ALA A 374 6.87 10.60 17.12
N MET A 375 8.03 10.70 16.47
CA MET A 375 8.40 9.83 15.35
C MET A 375 8.43 8.37 15.80
N VAL A 376 9.08 8.06 16.94
CA VAL A 376 9.16 6.69 17.48
C VAL A 376 7.78 6.14 17.85
N ASP A 377 6.90 6.97 18.41
CA ASP A 377 5.51 6.59 18.69
C ASP A 377 4.79 6.18 17.39
N GLY A 378 5.06 6.85 16.27
CA GLY A 378 4.53 6.49 14.95
C GLY A 378 5.20 5.25 14.33
N LYS A 379 6.54 5.18 14.33
CA LYS A 379 7.33 4.14 13.63
C LYS A 379 7.31 2.79 14.35
N THR A 380 7.41 2.80 15.68
CA THR A 380 7.53 1.57 16.49
C THR A 380 6.33 1.41 17.44
N GLY A 381 5.88 2.49 18.07
CA GLY A 381 4.76 2.46 19.01
C GLY A 381 3.42 2.10 18.35
N ALA A 382 3.15 2.59 17.15
CA ALA A 382 1.87 2.43 16.47
C ALA A 382 1.51 0.96 16.21
N MET A 383 2.50 0.10 15.93
CA MET A 383 2.26 -1.33 15.76
C MET A 383 1.79 -1.98 17.08
N PHE A 384 2.39 -1.60 18.22
CA PHE A 384 1.96 -2.12 19.51
C PHE A 384 0.58 -1.57 19.92
N ASP A 385 0.27 -0.31 19.63
CA ASP A 385 -1.08 0.23 19.84
C ASP A 385 -2.12 -0.47 18.96
N MET A 386 -1.80 -0.71 17.69
CA MET A 386 -2.64 -1.49 16.78
C MET A 386 -2.91 -2.90 17.32
N ILE A 387 -1.90 -3.58 17.86
CA ILE A 387 -2.07 -4.89 18.53
C ILE A 387 -3.11 -4.78 19.66
N ILE A 388 -2.97 -3.81 20.56
CA ILE A 388 -3.90 -3.63 21.70
C ILE A 388 -5.31 -3.34 21.21
N ARG A 389 -5.47 -2.48 20.21
CA ARG A 389 -6.78 -2.14 19.63
C ARG A 389 -7.43 -3.35 18.94
N MET A 390 -6.66 -4.15 18.20
CA MET A 390 -7.16 -5.39 17.58
C MET A 390 -7.57 -6.41 18.65
N MET A 391 -6.73 -6.63 19.68
CA MET A 391 -7.06 -7.53 20.78
C MET A 391 -8.31 -7.06 21.54
N HIS A 392 -8.46 -5.75 21.75
CA HIS A 392 -9.65 -5.19 22.37
C HIS A 392 -10.91 -5.43 21.52
N CYS A 393 -10.81 -5.25 20.21
CA CYS A 393 -11.93 -5.46 19.28
C CYS A 393 -12.47 -6.89 19.33
N PHE A 394 -11.60 -7.88 19.56
CA PHE A 394 -11.97 -9.29 19.66
C PHE A 394 -12.39 -9.72 21.08
N SER A 395 -11.91 -9.05 22.11
CA SER A 395 -12.11 -9.48 23.50
C SER A 395 -13.53 -9.20 24.00
N CYS A 396 -14.11 -10.19 24.70
CA CYS A 396 -15.33 -10.02 25.49
C CYS A 396 -15.06 -9.64 26.95
N THR A 397 -13.80 -9.36 27.33
CA THR A 397 -13.44 -9.05 28.73
C THR A 397 -13.87 -7.63 29.08
N GLU A 398 -14.76 -7.52 30.08
CA GLU A 398 -15.19 -6.23 30.62
C GLU A 398 -14.09 -5.55 31.45
N ASN A 399 -14.13 -4.22 31.52
CA ASN A 399 -13.29 -3.38 32.40
C ASN A 399 -11.77 -3.45 32.14
N LEU A 400 -11.33 -3.78 30.92
CA LEU A 400 -9.93 -3.64 30.55
C LEU A 400 -9.51 -2.15 30.54
N PRO A 401 -8.37 -1.78 31.18
CA PRO A 401 -7.89 -0.40 31.19
C PRO A 401 -7.16 -0.07 29.87
N ILE A 402 -7.92 0.08 28.77
CA ILE A 402 -7.36 0.26 27.42
C ILE A 402 -6.42 1.47 27.33
N ALA A 403 -6.74 2.58 28.01
CA ALA A 403 -5.88 3.76 28.02
C ALA A 403 -4.51 3.48 28.66
N ASP A 404 -4.47 2.72 29.76
CA ASP A 404 -3.21 2.33 30.41
C ASP A 404 -2.46 1.29 29.58
N LEU A 405 -3.16 0.37 28.92
CA LEU A 405 -2.56 -0.61 28.00
C LEU A 405 -1.92 0.08 26.78
N SER A 406 -2.59 1.05 26.17
CA SER A 406 -2.02 1.89 25.10
C SER A 406 -0.84 2.74 25.60
N ARG A 407 -0.88 3.23 26.85
CA ARG A 407 0.26 3.92 27.46
C ARG A 407 1.44 2.97 27.66
N LEU A 408 1.19 1.75 28.14
CA LEU A 408 2.20 0.72 28.35
C LEU A 408 2.90 0.36 27.04
N THR A 409 2.14 0.14 25.97
CA THR A 409 2.71 -0.20 24.65
C THR A 409 3.48 0.95 24.01
N ARG A 410 3.04 2.19 24.19
CA ARG A 410 3.78 3.37 23.76
C ARG A 410 5.12 3.51 24.49
N LEU A 411 5.13 3.34 25.81
CA LEU A 411 6.37 3.32 26.60
C LEU A 411 7.29 2.19 26.15
N LEU A 412 6.74 1.00 25.90
CA LEU A 412 7.51 -0.13 25.39
C LEU A 412 8.10 0.17 24.01
N GLY A 413 7.35 0.78 23.10
CA GLY A 413 7.84 1.17 21.77
C GLY A 413 9.01 2.15 21.85
N ARG A 414 8.88 3.19 22.70
CA ARG A 414 9.97 4.14 22.97
C ARG A 414 11.19 3.46 23.56
N TRP A 415 10.98 2.62 24.57
CA TRP A 415 12.05 1.90 25.24
C TRP A 415 12.79 0.97 24.27
N TYR A 416 12.05 0.24 23.44
CA TYR A 416 12.61 -0.68 22.46
C TYR A 416 13.44 0.06 21.39
N GLN A 417 12.93 1.18 20.85
CA GLN A 417 13.64 1.95 19.84
C GLN A 417 14.92 2.58 20.40
N ILE A 418 14.84 3.27 21.53
CA ILE A 418 16.02 3.92 22.14
C ILE A 418 17.06 2.87 22.54
N ARG A 419 16.61 1.66 22.93
CA ARG A 419 17.49 0.55 23.23
C ARG A 419 18.19 0.05 21.97
N ASP A 420 17.48 -0.08 20.85
CA ASP A 420 18.08 -0.49 19.56
C ASP A 420 19.15 0.53 19.12
N ASP A 421 18.81 1.82 19.16
CA ASP A 421 19.72 2.93 18.84
C ASP A 421 20.96 2.96 19.76
N TYR A 422 20.78 2.70 21.06
CA TYR A 422 21.89 2.63 22.01
C TYR A 422 22.79 1.42 21.75
N GLN A 423 22.19 0.25 21.53
CA GLN A 423 22.94 -0.98 21.29
C GLN A 423 23.68 -0.97 19.96
N ASN A 424 23.17 -0.30 18.92
CA ASN A 424 23.86 -0.12 17.64
C ASN A 424 25.27 0.50 17.82
N ILE A 425 25.43 1.36 18.83
CA ILE A 425 26.66 2.12 19.08
C ILE A 425 27.57 1.45 20.13
N GLN A 426 27.00 0.69 21.07
CA GLN A 426 27.72 0.18 22.25
C GLN A 426 27.98 -1.32 22.26
N ASP A 427 27.19 -2.13 21.55
CA ASP A 427 27.22 -3.59 21.71
C ASP A 427 28.04 -4.27 20.60
N GLU A 428 29.12 -4.95 20.99
CA GLU A 428 29.98 -5.73 20.08
C GLU A 428 29.22 -6.87 19.39
N HIS A 429 28.18 -7.43 20.02
CA HIS A 429 27.33 -8.45 19.40
C HIS A 429 26.41 -7.85 18.34
N TYR A 430 25.89 -6.63 18.56
CA TYR A 430 25.14 -5.89 17.53
C TYR A 430 26.01 -5.57 16.32
N THR A 431 27.27 -5.19 16.58
CA THR A 431 28.28 -5.00 15.53
C THR A 431 28.41 -6.23 14.63
N ALA A 432 28.29 -7.44 15.17
CA ALA A 432 28.35 -8.68 14.38
C ALA A 432 27.07 -8.98 13.57
N GLN A 433 25.90 -8.46 13.97
CA GLN A 433 24.62 -8.72 13.29
C GLN A 433 24.28 -7.70 12.20
N LYS A 434 24.73 -6.45 12.38
CA LYS A 434 24.36 -5.27 11.58
C LYS A 434 25.57 -4.52 11.01
N GLY A 435 26.74 -4.67 11.62
CA GLY A 435 27.94 -3.89 11.30
C GLY A 435 28.26 -2.84 12.36
N PHE A 436 29.52 -2.36 12.38
CA PHE A 436 29.99 -1.42 13.39
C PHE A 436 29.35 -0.04 13.18
N CYS A 437 28.51 0.40 14.12
CA CYS A 437 27.77 1.67 14.06
C CYS A 437 27.07 1.87 12.70
N GLU A 438 26.29 0.88 12.27
CA GLU A 438 25.54 0.92 11.01
C GLU A 438 24.65 2.16 10.92
N ASP A 439 24.05 2.64 12.03
CA ASP A 439 23.20 3.83 12.03
C ASP A 439 23.95 5.08 11.51
N PHE A 440 25.28 5.13 11.70
CA PHE A 440 26.10 6.23 11.15
C PHE A 440 26.31 6.09 9.66
N ASP A 441 26.42 4.86 9.16
CA ASP A 441 26.36 4.63 7.72
C ASP A 441 24.99 5.08 7.24
N GLU A 442 23.91 4.59 7.82
CA GLU A 442 22.54 5.00 7.51
C GLU A 442 22.40 6.52 7.40
N GLY A 443 23.13 7.27 8.23
CA GLY A 443 22.97 8.72 8.36
C GLY A 443 21.79 9.03 9.26
N LYS A 444 21.39 8.06 10.09
CA LYS A 444 20.21 8.06 10.92
C LYS A 444 20.42 8.97 12.13
N LEU A 445 19.38 9.71 12.47
CA LEU A 445 19.37 10.61 13.62
C LEU A 445 18.89 9.83 14.85
N SER A 446 19.66 8.80 15.21
CA SER A 446 19.36 7.96 16.37
C SER A 446 19.28 8.77 17.67
N TYR A 447 18.65 8.23 18.71
CA TYR A 447 18.47 8.95 19.99
C TYR A 447 19.77 9.57 20.55
N PRO A 448 20.89 8.83 20.70
CA PRO A 448 22.14 9.42 21.20
C PRO A 448 22.74 10.49 20.27
N VAL A 449 22.54 10.39 18.95
CA VAL A 449 22.94 11.44 18.00
C VAL A 449 22.09 12.69 18.20
N THR A 450 20.78 12.52 18.29
CA THR A 450 19.82 13.60 18.53
C THR A 450 20.14 14.32 19.84
N VAL A 451 20.37 13.59 20.93
CA VAL A 451 20.79 14.16 22.22
C VAL A 451 22.10 14.92 22.09
N CYS A 452 23.12 14.34 21.44
CA CYS A 452 24.42 14.99 21.23
C CYS A 452 24.27 16.34 20.52
N CYS A 453 23.49 16.38 19.43
CA CYS A 453 23.26 17.58 18.66
C CYS A 453 22.50 18.67 19.44
N ASN A 454 21.57 18.28 20.31
CA ASN A 454 20.78 19.20 21.12
C ASN A 454 21.56 19.73 22.36
N LEU A 455 22.51 18.96 22.91
CA LEU A 455 23.32 19.37 24.07
C LEU A 455 24.46 20.33 23.70
N ASP A 456 25.15 20.09 22.59
CA ASP A 456 26.26 20.94 22.14
C ASP A 456 26.14 21.21 20.63
N PRO A 457 25.73 22.42 20.23
CA PRO A 457 25.60 22.81 18.82
C PRO A 457 26.91 22.66 18.02
N ARG A 458 28.09 22.78 18.67
CA ARG A 458 29.38 22.60 17.98
C ARG A 458 29.65 21.13 17.70
N ALA A 459 29.37 20.25 18.66
CA ALA A 459 29.43 18.81 18.44
C ALA A 459 28.39 18.39 17.38
N GLY A 460 27.18 18.91 17.48
CA GLY A 460 26.10 18.69 16.52
C GLY A 460 26.48 19.08 15.09
N ALA A 461 27.09 20.26 14.88
CA ALA A 461 27.55 20.67 13.56
C ALA A 461 28.57 19.69 12.94
N ILE A 462 29.47 19.13 13.75
CA ILE A 462 30.45 18.13 13.30
C ILE A 462 29.76 16.81 12.94
N VAL A 463 28.92 16.29 13.85
CA VAL A 463 28.20 15.03 13.65
C VAL A 463 27.29 15.11 12.42
N MET A 464 26.46 16.14 12.33
CA MET A 464 25.59 16.37 11.17
C MET A 464 26.38 16.57 9.88
N GLY A 465 27.52 17.26 9.94
CA GLY A 465 28.43 17.42 8.80
C GLY A 465 28.95 16.09 8.27
N ILE A 466 29.30 15.16 9.17
CA ILE A 466 29.74 13.80 8.82
C ILE A 466 28.57 13.00 8.21
N LEU A 467 27.42 12.95 8.88
CA LEU A 467 26.28 12.13 8.44
C LEU A 467 25.74 12.60 7.06
N ARG A 468 25.76 13.92 6.78
CA ARG A 468 25.33 14.47 5.48
C ARG A 468 26.22 14.07 4.31
N GLN A 469 27.51 13.80 4.53
CA GLN A 469 28.42 13.42 3.44
C GLN A 469 28.13 12.04 2.86
N ARG A 470 27.35 11.19 3.54
CA ARG A 470 26.95 9.86 3.05
C ARG A 470 26.00 9.92 1.85
N GLY A 471 25.20 10.99 1.74
CA GLY A 471 24.15 11.14 0.72
C GLY A 471 24.61 11.08 -0.73
N ASN A 472 25.93 11.18 -1.02
CA ASN A 472 26.44 11.26 -2.39
C ASN A 472 27.10 9.98 -2.93
N HIS A 473 27.47 9.01 -2.09
CA HIS A 473 28.35 7.91 -2.54
C HIS A 473 27.91 6.49 -2.16
N GLY A 474 26.87 6.29 -1.35
CA GLY A 474 26.37 4.95 -1.00
C GLY A 474 27.40 4.04 -0.31
N THR A 475 28.54 4.59 0.12
CA THR A 475 29.63 3.85 0.77
C THR A 475 29.59 4.01 2.28
N SER A 476 29.91 2.94 3.00
CA SER A 476 30.05 2.94 4.46
C SER A 476 31.12 3.94 4.91
N LEU A 477 30.88 4.62 6.04
CA LEU A 477 31.81 5.56 6.64
C LEU A 477 33.07 4.82 7.14
N PRO A 478 34.27 5.37 6.91
CA PRO A 478 35.49 4.80 7.47
C PRO A 478 35.40 4.66 9.00
N THR A 479 35.95 3.58 9.55
CA THR A 479 35.91 3.31 11.00
C THR A 479 36.47 4.47 11.83
N SER A 480 37.48 5.20 11.33
CA SER A 480 38.02 6.39 11.98
C SER A 480 36.99 7.52 12.11
N VAL A 481 36.16 7.72 11.09
CA VAL A 481 35.08 8.72 11.07
C VAL A 481 33.95 8.31 12.02
N LYS A 482 33.56 7.03 12.02
CA LYS A 482 32.60 6.48 12.97
C LYS A 482 33.04 6.67 14.43
N ARG A 483 34.33 6.40 14.73
CA ARG A 483 34.90 6.66 16.05
C ARG A 483 34.88 8.14 16.43
N GLN A 484 35.12 9.05 15.49
CA GLN A 484 35.02 10.49 15.75
C GLN A 484 33.60 10.90 16.16
N VAL A 485 32.56 10.38 15.50
CA VAL A 485 31.16 10.62 15.89
C VAL A 485 30.90 10.07 17.30
N LEU A 486 31.33 8.83 17.56
CA LEU A 486 31.19 8.20 18.88
C LEU A 486 31.88 9.01 20.00
N ASP A 487 33.08 9.51 19.73
CA ASP A 487 33.83 10.35 20.68
C ASP A 487 33.08 11.65 21.00
N LYS A 488 32.39 12.25 20.01
CA LYS A 488 31.55 13.43 20.24
C LYS A 488 30.32 13.11 21.09
N ILE A 489 29.64 11.99 20.83
CA ILE A 489 28.50 11.53 21.64
C ILE A 489 28.94 11.26 23.08
N ARG A 490 30.14 10.70 23.29
CA ARG A 490 30.70 10.45 24.63
C ARG A 490 31.10 11.75 25.34
N GLN A 491 31.83 12.64 24.65
CA GLN A 491 32.32 13.92 25.21
C GLN A 491 31.18 14.84 25.67
N THR A 492 30.05 14.84 24.97
CA THR A 492 28.87 15.65 25.33
C THR A 492 28.05 15.05 26.48
N GLY A 493 28.32 13.80 26.88
CA GLY A 493 27.50 13.07 27.84
C GLY A 493 26.19 12.54 27.27
N ALA A 494 25.95 12.65 25.95
CA ALA A 494 24.72 12.20 25.31
C ALA A 494 24.48 10.70 25.47
N LEU A 495 25.55 9.90 25.48
CA LEU A 495 25.46 8.47 25.70
C LEU A 495 25.00 8.12 27.13
N GLN A 496 25.48 8.86 28.13
CA GLN A 496 25.04 8.72 29.52
C GLN A 496 23.58 9.13 29.70
N GLN A 497 23.15 10.24 29.08
CA GLN A 497 21.74 10.64 29.08
C GLN A 497 20.84 9.63 28.36
N THR A 498 21.33 8.99 27.30
CA THR A 498 20.59 7.92 26.61
C THR A 498 20.38 6.72 27.52
N TRP A 499 21.43 6.28 28.21
CA TRP A 499 21.33 5.19 29.18
C TRP A 499 20.37 5.53 30.35
N GLU A 500 20.43 6.76 30.88
CA GLU A 500 19.49 7.23 31.90
C GLU A 500 18.05 7.28 31.41
N ALA A 501 17.82 7.69 30.15
CA ALA A 501 16.50 7.66 29.53
C ALA A 501 15.94 6.23 29.44
N LEU A 502 16.78 5.24 29.11
CA LEU A 502 16.38 3.83 29.13
C LEU A 502 15.96 3.36 30.51
N GLN A 503 16.71 3.71 31.55
CA GLN A 503 16.37 3.38 32.94
C GLN A 503 15.08 4.07 33.41
N ASN A 504 14.82 5.29 32.95
CA ASN A 504 13.57 6.00 33.24
C ASN A 504 12.37 5.33 32.56
N LEU A 505 12.50 4.99 31.28
CA LEU A 505 11.44 4.32 30.52
C LEU A 505 11.12 2.93 31.09
N GLU A 506 12.13 2.20 31.54
CA GLU A 506 11.94 0.93 32.25
C GLU A 506 11.10 1.12 33.52
N ARG A 507 11.47 2.08 34.38
CA ARG A 507 10.72 2.39 35.61
C ARG A 507 9.29 2.83 35.33
N ASP A 508 9.09 3.67 34.33
CA ASP A 508 7.75 4.12 33.92
C ASP A 508 6.90 2.95 33.39
N THR A 509 7.51 2.04 32.62
CA THR A 509 6.87 0.82 32.12
C THR A 509 6.44 -0.08 33.28
N GLU A 510 7.32 -0.29 34.27
CA GLU A 510 6.98 -1.07 35.47
C GLU A 510 5.87 -0.43 36.31
N ALA A 511 5.85 0.90 36.44
CA ALA A 511 4.83 1.61 37.19
C ALA A 511 3.43 1.49 36.54
N VAL A 512 3.36 1.61 35.20
CA VAL A 512 2.11 1.41 34.45
C VAL A 512 1.68 -0.04 34.52
N LEU A 513 2.61 -0.99 34.43
CA LEU A 513 2.33 -2.42 34.57
C LEU A 513 1.69 -2.76 35.94
N VAL A 514 2.25 -2.23 37.04
CA VAL A 514 1.67 -2.39 38.39
C VAL A 514 0.25 -1.82 38.45
N THR A 515 0.02 -0.69 37.81
CA THR A 515 -1.31 -0.06 37.75
C THR A 515 -2.32 -0.96 37.02
N ILE A 516 -1.95 -1.50 35.86
CA ILE A 516 -2.81 -2.41 35.09
C ILE A 516 -3.10 -3.71 35.86
N GLU A 517 -2.09 -4.31 36.50
CA GLU A 517 -2.28 -5.51 37.33
C GLU A 517 -3.24 -5.23 38.51
N SER A 518 -3.17 -4.04 39.11
CA SER A 518 -4.10 -3.62 40.16
C SER A 518 -5.53 -3.44 39.64
N ILE A 519 -5.72 -2.84 38.45
CA ILE A 519 -7.05 -2.62 37.87
C ILE A 519 -7.67 -3.95 37.43
N THR A 520 -6.90 -4.80 36.78
CA THR A 520 -7.35 -6.11 36.27
C THR A 520 -7.48 -7.17 37.36
N GLY A 521 -6.88 -6.95 38.54
CA GLY A 521 -6.80 -7.93 39.62
C GLY A 521 -5.97 -9.18 39.26
N LYS A 522 -5.24 -9.15 38.13
CA LYS A 522 -4.48 -10.29 37.61
C LYS A 522 -3.03 -9.89 37.33
N PRO A 523 -2.03 -10.55 37.96
CA PRO A 523 -0.63 -10.30 37.65
C PRO A 523 -0.27 -10.79 36.24
N ASN A 524 0.76 -10.19 35.63
CA ASN A 524 1.25 -10.58 34.30
C ASN A 524 2.74 -10.98 34.36
N PRO A 525 3.06 -12.19 34.84
CA PRO A 525 4.45 -12.65 34.97
C PRO A 525 5.16 -12.77 33.62
N SER A 526 4.41 -13.05 32.55
CA SER A 526 4.94 -13.12 31.18
C SER A 526 5.48 -11.77 30.73
N PHE A 527 4.71 -10.69 30.91
CA PHE A 527 5.14 -9.34 30.56
C PHE A 527 6.29 -8.86 31.47
N ARG A 528 6.26 -9.18 32.77
CA ARG A 528 7.37 -8.88 33.69
C ARG A 528 8.68 -9.56 33.29
N THR A 529 8.61 -10.81 32.85
CA THR A 529 9.78 -11.55 32.36
C THR A 529 10.32 -10.93 31.08
N PHE A 530 9.43 -10.49 30.20
CA PHE A 530 9.79 -9.78 28.98
C PHE A 530 10.53 -8.47 29.26
N VAL A 531 10.02 -7.63 30.18
CA VAL A 531 10.70 -6.40 30.62
C VAL A 531 12.11 -6.72 31.12
N LYS A 532 12.24 -7.65 32.07
CA LYS A 532 13.55 -8.04 32.64
C LYS A 532 14.55 -8.54 31.60
N LEU A 533 14.10 -9.23 30.56
CA LEU A 533 14.96 -9.72 29.49
C LEU A 533 15.56 -8.56 28.67
N LEU A 534 14.89 -7.42 28.62
CA LEU A 534 15.33 -6.24 27.89
C LEU A 534 16.11 -5.24 28.75
N SER A 535 15.91 -5.28 30.08
CA SER A 535 16.55 -4.40 31.07
C SER A 535 18.08 -4.48 31.12
N ASN A 536 18.67 -5.60 30.70
CA ASN A 536 20.12 -5.78 30.77
C ASN A 536 20.85 -5.00 29.66
N VAL A 537 21.09 -3.72 29.91
CA VAL A 537 21.82 -2.82 29.00
C VAL A 537 23.06 -2.27 29.72
N SER A 538 24.24 -2.56 29.16
CA SER A 538 25.53 -2.11 29.70
C SER A 538 25.59 -0.59 29.82
N ARG A 539 26.17 -0.13 30.93
CA ARG A 539 26.45 1.30 31.15
C ARG A 539 27.51 1.80 30.13
N PRO A 540 27.46 3.09 29.71
CA PRO A 540 28.33 3.69 28.70
C PRO A 540 29.84 3.55 28.85
#